data_AF-A0A6A4VSY5-F1
#
_entry.id   AF-A0A6A4VSY5-F1
#
_cell.length_a   1.000
_cell.length_b   1.000
_cell.length_c   1.000
_cell.angle_alpha   90.00
_cell.angle_beta   90.00
_cell.angle_gamma   90.00
#
_symmetry.space_group_name_H-M   'P 1'
#
loop_
_entity.id
_entity.type
_entity.pdbx_description
1 polymer ?
#
loop_
_entity_poly.entity_id
_entity_poly.type
_entity_poly.pdbx_seq_one_letter_code
_entity_poly.pdbx_strand_id
1 'polypeptide(L)'
;MSLTLSLVSLPQCDCGEDEFCRTSKLRLAPCRPQVQYANQNGTVVSCEVAQWICGADNLCGTALDYYFRNCRAMFAGKRCSRRCNNSISILQRQERAAKLQTCVCDGDRQARDGCVDIKRNMNQLCFGKPYIDEDREEETNEISGAGSAAARTLSVAVVCRWR
;
A
#
# COMPACT_ATOMS: atom_id res chain seq x y z
N MET A 1 -14.60 -31.95 12.89
CA MET A 1 -15.47 -31.02 12.15
C MET A 1 -14.82 -29.64 12.20
N SER A 2 -13.94 -29.34 11.26
CA SER A 2 -13.29 -28.03 11.19
C SER A 2 -14.08 -27.16 10.21
N LEU A 3 -14.83 -26.21 10.76
CA LEU A 3 -15.44 -25.13 9.98
C LEU A 3 -14.30 -24.19 9.56
N THR A 4 -13.69 -24.44 8.40
CA THR A 4 -12.94 -23.38 7.73
C THR A 4 -13.96 -22.34 7.34
N LEU A 5 -13.96 -21.21 8.06
CA LEU A 5 -14.69 -20.01 7.71
C LEU A 5 -14.05 -19.46 6.43
N SER A 6 -14.40 -20.06 5.30
CA SER A 6 -14.08 -19.53 3.99
C SER A 6 -14.83 -18.21 3.88
N LEU A 7 -14.12 -17.10 4.11
CA LEU A 7 -14.55 -15.76 3.72
C LEU A 7 -15.27 -15.89 2.38
N VAL A 8 -16.57 -15.57 2.38
CA VAL A 8 -17.40 -15.55 1.17
C VAL A 8 -16.64 -14.72 0.15
N SER A 9 -16.08 -15.43 -0.81
CA SER A 9 -15.38 -14.84 -1.90
C SER A 9 -16.44 -14.68 -2.99
N LEU A 10 -16.50 -13.49 -3.59
CA LEU A 10 -17.24 -13.22 -4.84
C LEU A 10 -17.00 -14.20 -6.03
N PRO A 11 -15.93 -15.04 -6.13
CA PRO A 11 -15.76 -15.92 -7.28
C PRO A 11 -16.74 -17.10 -7.36
N GLN A 12 -17.55 -17.36 -6.33
CA GLN A 12 -18.41 -18.55 -6.23
C GLN A 12 -19.90 -18.25 -5.98
N CYS A 13 -20.37 -17.05 -6.27
CA CYS A 13 -21.82 -16.80 -6.22
C CYS A 13 -22.53 -17.61 -7.32
N ASP A 14 -23.50 -18.44 -6.93
CA ASP A 14 -24.46 -19.07 -7.82
C ASP A 14 -25.61 -18.08 -8.07
N CYS A 15 -25.87 -17.78 -9.33
CA CYS A 15 -26.91 -16.82 -9.70
C CYS A 15 -28.27 -17.49 -9.89
N GLY A 16 -28.38 -18.83 -9.84
CA GLY A 16 -29.64 -19.51 -10.15
C GLY A 16 -30.21 -19.00 -11.47
N GLU A 17 -31.47 -18.56 -11.48
CA GLU A 17 -32.17 -17.97 -12.63
C GLU A 17 -32.15 -16.43 -12.69
N ASP A 18 -31.48 -15.75 -11.76
CA ASP A 18 -31.46 -14.29 -11.70
C ASP A 18 -30.64 -13.69 -12.87
N GLU A 19 -31.33 -13.06 -13.81
CA GLU A 19 -30.73 -12.48 -15.02
C GLU A 19 -29.79 -11.31 -14.71
N PHE A 20 -30.13 -10.51 -13.68
CA PHE A 20 -29.31 -9.37 -13.27
C PHE A 20 -27.97 -9.84 -12.69
N CYS A 21 -27.99 -10.87 -11.84
CA CYS A 21 -26.81 -11.53 -11.29
C CYS A 21 -25.96 -12.14 -12.40
N ARG A 22 -26.56 -12.91 -13.31
CA ARG A 22 -25.86 -13.54 -14.44
C ARG A 22 -25.16 -12.50 -15.32
N THR A 23 -25.89 -11.44 -15.70
CA THR A 23 -25.36 -10.35 -16.53
C THR A 23 -24.23 -9.60 -15.83
N SER A 24 -24.40 -9.30 -14.54
CA SER A 24 -23.37 -8.62 -13.75
C SER A 24 -22.12 -9.47 -13.60
N LYS A 25 -22.27 -10.78 -13.36
CA LYS A 25 -21.16 -11.74 -13.27
C LYS A 25 -20.36 -11.82 -14.57
N LEU A 26 -21.03 -11.81 -15.72
CA LEU A 26 -20.37 -11.79 -17.04
C LEU A 26 -19.63 -10.48 -17.29
N ARG A 27 -20.23 -9.34 -16.96
CA ARG A 27 -19.61 -8.01 -17.12
C ARG A 27 -18.37 -7.83 -16.24
N LEU A 28 -18.34 -8.46 -15.06
CA LEU A 28 -17.20 -8.41 -14.14
C LEU A 28 -16.11 -9.45 -14.43
N ALA A 29 -16.40 -10.48 -15.25
CA ALA A 29 -15.45 -11.55 -15.57
C ALA A 29 -14.09 -11.04 -16.13
N PRO A 30 -14.04 -10.02 -17.01
CA PRO A 30 -12.78 -9.51 -17.56
C PRO A 30 -11.84 -8.86 -16.52
N CYS A 31 -12.38 -8.34 -15.41
CA CYS A 31 -11.62 -7.69 -14.34
C CYS A 31 -11.14 -8.68 -13.26
N ARG A 32 -11.72 -9.89 -13.23
CA ARG A 32 -11.44 -10.90 -12.21
C ARG A 32 -9.96 -11.31 -12.12
N PRO A 33 -9.22 -11.60 -13.21
CA PRO A 33 -7.83 -12.03 -13.08
C PRO A 33 -6.93 -10.93 -12.49
N GLN A 34 -7.15 -9.67 -12.85
CA GLN A 34 -6.38 -8.54 -12.34
C GLN A 34 -6.68 -8.29 -10.86
N VAL A 35 -7.95 -8.35 -10.46
CA VAL A 35 -8.35 -8.21 -9.05
C VAL A 35 -7.78 -9.35 -8.20
N GLN A 36 -7.79 -10.58 -8.70
CA GLN A 36 -7.18 -11.72 -8.01
C GLN A 36 -5.67 -11.52 -7.83
N TYR A 37 -4.96 -11.13 -8.89
CA TYR A 37 -3.53 -10.82 -8.82
C TYR A 37 -3.22 -9.73 -7.79
N ALA A 38 -3.99 -8.64 -7.78
CA ALA A 38 -3.81 -7.53 -6.83
C ALA A 38 -3.97 -7.99 -5.36
N ASN A 39 -4.89 -8.93 -5.11
CA ASN A 39 -5.19 -9.45 -3.78
C ASN A 39 -4.28 -10.61 -3.33
N GLN A 40 -3.46 -11.18 -4.21
CA GLN A 40 -2.53 -12.25 -3.85
C GLN A 40 -1.44 -11.77 -2.89
N ASN A 41 -1.03 -12.62 -1.94
CA ASN A 41 0.09 -12.30 -1.06
C ASN A 41 1.39 -12.15 -1.86
N GLY A 42 2.24 -11.20 -1.46
CA GLY A 42 3.54 -10.96 -2.10
C GLY A 42 3.51 -10.12 -3.37
N THR A 43 2.36 -9.87 -3.99
CA THR A 43 2.27 -8.92 -5.11
C THR A 43 2.37 -7.48 -4.59
N VAL A 44 3.02 -6.63 -5.36
CA VAL A 44 3.14 -5.19 -5.09
C VAL A 44 2.17 -4.46 -6.01
N VAL A 45 1.41 -3.53 -5.45
CA VAL A 45 0.40 -2.72 -6.15
C VAL A 45 0.62 -1.25 -5.84
N SER A 46 -0.05 -0.37 -6.57
CA SER A 46 -0.04 1.05 -6.25
C SER A 46 -0.65 1.33 -4.88
N CYS A 47 -0.24 2.43 -4.25
CA CYS A 47 -0.80 2.82 -2.96
C CYS A 47 -2.29 3.18 -3.06
N GLU A 48 -2.77 3.64 -4.22
CA GLU A 48 -4.20 3.81 -4.47
C GLU A 48 -4.92 2.45 -4.49
N VAL A 49 -4.42 1.47 -5.24
CA VAL A 49 -5.03 0.12 -5.28
C VAL A 49 -4.97 -0.55 -3.92
N ALA A 50 -3.89 -0.36 -3.14
CA ALA A 50 -3.79 -0.84 -1.77
C ALA A 50 -4.86 -0.23 -0.84
N GLN A 51 -5.19 1.06 -1.03
CA GLN A 51 -6.29 1.71 -0.30
C GLN A 51 -7.63 1.10 -0.70
N TRP A 52 -7.87 0.85 -1.99
CA TRP A 52 -9.09 0.17 -2.45
C TRP A 52 -9.25 -1.23 -1.88
N ILE A 53 -8.16 -2.03 -1.86
CA ILE A 53 -8.16 -3.38 -1.27
C ILE A 53 -8.52 -3.33 0.22
N CYS A 54 -7.95 -2.40 0.97
CA CYS A 54 -8.28 -2.22 2.39
C CYS A 54 -9.71 -1.67 2.57
N GLY A 55 -10.13 -0.70 1.76
CA GLY A 55 -11.46 -0.09 1.82
C GLY A 55 -12.60 -1.07 1.51
N ALA A 56 -12.34 -2.11 0.73
CA ALA A 56 -13.32 -3.16 0.43
C ALA A 56 -13.62 -4.07 1.65
N ASP A 57 -12.76 -4.11 2.65
CA ASP A 57 -12.99 -4.80 3.92
C ASP A 57 -13.53 -3.82 4.97
N ASN A 58 -14.64 -4.15 5.63
CA ASN A 58 -15.31 -3.21 6.54
C ASN A 58 -14.43 -2.74 7.71
N LEU A 59 -13.65 -3.66 8.31
CA LEU A 59 -12.78 -3.32 9.45
C LEU A 59 -11.56 -2.52 8.99
N CYS A 60 -10.94 -2.94 7.89
CA CYS A 60 -9.80 -2.24 7.32
C CYS A 60 -10.20 -0.85 6.80
N GLY A 61 -11.32 -0.72 6.09
CA GLY A 61 -11.85 0.55 5.62
C GLY A 61 -12.13 1.53 6.76
N THR A 62 -12.70 1.05 7.88
CA THR A 62 -12.90 1.87 9.08
C THR A 62 -11.57 2.34 9.68
N ALA A 63 -10.58 1.44 9.79
CA ALA A 63 -9.25 1.78 10.27
C ALA A 63 -8.53 2.78 9.34
N LEU A 64 -8.69 2.62 8.04
CA LEU A 64 -8.11 3.48 7.01
C LEU A 64 -8.70 4.89 7.08
N ASP A 65 -10.00 5.01 7.31
CA ASP A 65 -10.65 6.30 7.50
C ASP A 65 -10.17 7.00 8.80
N TYR A 66 -9.99 6.26 9.90
CA TYR A 66 -9.37 6.84 11.11
C TYR A 66 -7.95 7.32 10.85
N TYR A 67 -7.16 6.58 10.06
CA TYR A 67 -5.83 7.00 9.63
C TYR A 67 -5.90 8.34 8.87
N PHE A 68 -6.74 8.46 7.84
CA PHE A 68 -6.87 9.70 7.09
C PHE A 68 -7.35 10.87 7.94
N ARG A 69 -8.31 10.64 8.84
CA ARG A 69 -8.85 11.69 9.72
C ARG A 69 -7.83 12.16 10.76
N ASN A 70 -7.13 11.24 11.43
CA ASN A 70 -6.26 11.57 12.55
C ASN A 70 -4.82 11.95 12.15
N CYS A 71 -4.39 11.60 10.93
CA CYS A 71 -3.02 11.82 10.46
C CYS A 71 -2.85 13.01 9.51
N ARG A 72 -3.86 13.87 9.31
CA ARG A 72 -3.76 15.06 8.43
C ARG A 72 -2.53 15.95 8.70
N ALA A 73 -2.19 16.16 9.97
CA ALA A 73 -1.00 16.94 10.35
C ALA A 73 0.32 16.22 10.01
N MET A 74 0.32 14.89 10.02
CA MET A 74 1.47 14.09 9.58
C MET A 74 1.60 14.16 8.06
N PHE A 75 0.50 14.06 7.30
CA PHE A 75 0.53 14.19 5.83
C PHE A 75 1.13 15.54 5.40
N ALA A 76 0.81 16.61 6.13
CA ALA A 76 1.37 17.94 5.92
C ALA A 76 2.79 18.14 6.49
N GLY A 77 3.47 17.08 6.93
CA GLY A 77 4.86 17.13 7.42
C GLY A 77 5.05 17.80 8.79
N LYS A 78 3.99 17.99 9.58
CA LYS A 78 4.07 18.76 10.84
C LYS A 78 4.44 17.92 12.05
N ARG A 79 3.63 16.89 12.37
CA ARG A 79 3.84 16.04 13.55
C ARG A 79 3.05 14.74 13.48
N CYS A 80 3.58 13.69 14.11
CA CYS A 80 2.82 12.48 14.41
C CYS A 80 2.13 12.62 15.78
N SER A 81 0.82 12.85 15.78
CA SER A 81 0.05 12.93 17.03
C SER A 81 -0.13 11.54 17.67
N ARG A 82 -0.39 11.47 18.98
CA ARG A 82 -0.75 10.20 19.65
C ARG A 82 -1.97 9.53 19.01
N ARG A 83 -2.96 10.31 18.55
CA ARG A 83 -4.15 9.79 17.84
C ARG A 83 -3.79 9.24 16.47
N CYS A 84 -2.90 9.91 15.73
CA CYS A 84 -2.39 9.41 14.45
C CYS A 84 -1.62 8.11 14.64
N ASN A 85 -0.67 8.07 15.59
CA ASN A 85 0.11 6.89 15.88
C ASN A 85 -0.78 5.69 16.28
N ASN A 86 -1.79 5.91 17.13
CA ASN A 86 -2.78 4.88 17.44
C ASN A 86 -3.55 4.38 16.19
N SER A 87 -3.98 5.31 15.32
CA SER A 87 -4.68 4.95 14.08
C SER A 87 -3.80 4.09 13.15
N ILE A 88 -2.51 4.42 13.07
CA ILE A 88 -1.51 3.62 12.33
C ILE A 88 -1.39 2.21 12.93
N SER A 89 -1.27 2.09 14.26
CA SER A 89 -1.19 0.78 14.93
C SER A 89 -2.44 -0.07 14.69
N ILE A 90 -3.63 0.53 14.71
CA ILE A 90 -4.89 -0.18 14.43
C ILE A 90 -4.93 -0.65 12.97
N LEU A 91 -4.55 0.23 12.05
CA LEU A 91 -4.52 -0.08 10.61
C LEU A 91 -3.54 -1.22 10.31
N GLN A 92 -2.36 -1.22 10.92
CA GLN A 92 -1.34 -2.26 10.74
C GLN A 92 -1.78 -3.66 11.19
N ARG A 93 -2.75 -3.76 12.10
CA ARG A 93 -3.29 -5.05 12.55
C ARG A 93 -4.27 -5.67 11.56
N GLN A 94 -4.73 -4.91 10.56
CA GLN A 94 -5.66 -5.41 9.57
C GLN A 94 -4.90 -6.20 8.49
N GLU A 95 -5.29 -7.44 8.24
CA GLU A 95 -4.64 -8.29 7.24
C GLU A 95 -4.64 -7.62 5.85
N ARG A 96 -5.78 -7.01 5.47
CA ARG A 96 -5.94 -6.31 4.18
C ARG A 96 -5.10 -5.03 4.08
N ALA A 97 -4.64 -4.47 5.19
CA ALA A 97 -3.75 -3.31 5.19
C ALA A 97 -2.28 -3.68 4.88
N ALA A 98 -1.92 -4.96 4.83
CA ALA A 98 -0.56 -5.38 4.50
C ALA A 98 -0.08 -4.79 3.15
N LYS A 99 -0.99 -4.59 2.19
CA LYS A 99 -0.69 -3.96 0.90
C LYS A 99 -0.25 -2.50 1.02
N LEU A 100 -0.79 -1.75 1.99
CA LEU A 100 -0.42 -0.35 2.23
C LEU A 100 1.02 -0.22 2.72
N GLN A 101 1.59 -1.30 3.27
CA GLN A 101 2.96 -1.30 3.77
C GLN A 101 3.98 -1.32 2.63
N THR A 102 3.70 -2.12 1.59
CA THR A 102 4.65 -2.39 0.52
C THR A 102 4.28 -1.73 -0.80
N CYS A 103 3.23 -0.91 -0.82
CA CYS A 103 2.75 -0.28 -2.05
C CYS A 103 3.75 0.70 -2.66
N VAL A 104 3.66 0.86 -3.97
CA VAL A 104 4.45 1.84 -4.74
C VAL A 104 3.64 3.10 -5.00
N CYS A 105 4.33 4.25 -5.03
CA CYS A 105 3.73 5.51 -5.45
C CYS A 105 3.87 5.62 -6.96
N ASP A 106 2.76 5.70 -7.67
CA ASP A 106 2.68 5.82 -9.13
C ASP A 106 1.67 6.92 -9.52
N GLY A 107 1.31 6.95 -10.80
CA GLY A 107 0.44 7.98 -11.37
C GLY A 107 1.21 9.17 -11.95
N ASP A 108 0.50 10.28 -12.15
CA ASP A 108 1.15 11.52 -12.59
C ASP A 108 2.12 12.05 -11.52
N ARG A 109 2.96 13.01 -11.93
CA ARG A 109 3.99 13.57 -11.05
C ARG A 109 3.43 14.09 -9.73
N GLN A 110 2.30 14.77 -9.75
CA GLN A 110 1.72 15.39 -8.56
C GLN A 110 1.17 14.35 -7.58
N ALA A 111 0.49 13.33 -8.10
CA ALA A 111 -0.01 12.20 -7.31
C ALA A 111 1.12 11.39 -6.69
N ARG A 112 2.15 11.07 -7.51
CA ARG A 112 3.34 10.34 -7.07
C ARG A 112 4.09 11.10 -5.98
N ASP A 113 4.41 12.37 -6.21
CA ASP A 113 5.19 13.19 -5.28
C ASP A 113 4.43 13.35 -3.94
N GLY A 114 3.10 13.54 -3.97
CA GLY A 114 2.28 13.58 -2.76
C GLY A 114 2.26 12.26 -1.97
N CYS A 115 2.24 11.12 -2.65
CA CYS A 115 2.34 9.80 -2.03
C CYS A 115 3.71 9.59 -1.37
N VAL A 116 4.80 9.96 -2.08
CA VAL A 116 6.17 9.89 -1.58
C VAL A 116 6.33 10.75 -0.33
N ASP A 117 5.82 11.98 -0.35
CA ASP A 117 5.85 12.90 0.78
C ASP A 117 5.15 12.32 2.02
N ILE A 118 3.98 11.69 1.85
CA ILE A 118 3.27 11.04 2.95
C ILE A 118 4.10 9.89 3.52
N LYS A 119 4.67 9.02 2.69
CA LYS A 119 5.52 7.90 3.15
C LYS A 119 6.76 8.42 3.89
N ARG A 120 7.41 9.48 3.37
CA ARG A 120 8.54 10.16 4.01
C ARG A 120 8.16 10.73 5.38
N ASN A 121 7.11 11.54 5.43
CA ASN A 121 6.64 12.21 6.64
C ASN A 121 6.29 11.19 7.73
N MET A 122 5.63 10.11 7.35
CA MET A 122 5.23 9.08 8.30
C MET A 122 6.45 8.34 8.87
N ASN A 123 7.45 8.03 8.04
CA ASN A 123 8.71 7.43 8.51
C ASN A 123 9.47 8.32 9.49
N GLN A 124 9.66 9.59 9.12
CA GLN A 124 10.43 10.54 9.92
C GLN A 124 9.69 10.91 11.21
N LEU A 125 8.40 11.23 11.12
CA LEU A 125 7.63 11.80 12.24
C LEU A 125 7.06 10.74 13.19
N CYS A 126 6.73 9.53 12.70
CA CYS A 126 6.08 8.51 13.54
C CYS A 126 7.02 7.41 14.02
N PHE A 127 8.11 7.09 13.30
CA PHE A 127 9.06 6.05 13.73
C PHE A 127 10.49 6.54 13.93
N GLY A 128 10.76 7.84 13.68
CA GLY A 128 12.09 8.41 13.86
C GLY A 128 13.14 7.80 12.92
N LYS A 129 12.73 7.31 11.74
CA LYS A 129 13.66 6.76 10.75
C LYS A 129 14.01 7.82 9.70
N PRO A 130 15.29 8.02 9.36
CA PRO A 130 15.64 8.80 8.18
C PRO A 130 15.03 8.11 6.96
N TYR A 131 14.32 8.88 6.15
CA TYR A 131 13.81 8.43 4.87
C TYR A 131 14.94 8.53 3.86
N ILE A 132 15.34 7.40 3.26
CA ILE A 132 16.35 7.35 2.22
C ILE A 132 15.61 7.36 0.89
N ASP A 133 15.70 8.50 0.20
CA ASP A 133 15.29 8.64 -1.20
C ASP A 133 16.38 7.99 -2.07
N GLU A 134 16.12 6.78 -2.56
CA GLU A 134 17.06 6.05 -3.45
C GLU A 134 17.08 6.63 -4.88
N ASP A 135 16.36 7.73 -5.15
CA ASP A 135 16.20 8.35 -6.48
C ASP A 135 16.97 9.67 -6.66
N ARG A 136 17.85 10.07 -5.71
CA ARG A 136 18.74 11.22 -5.94
C ARG A 136 20.05 10.69 -6.52
N GLU A 137 20.19 10.78 -7.84
CA GLU A 137 21.51 10.78 -8.49
C GLU A 137 22.35 11.87 -7.80
N GLU A 138 23.25 11.44 -6.93
CA GLU A 138 24.28 12.29 -6.38
C GLU A 138 25.27 12.57 -7.52
N GLU A 139 25.15 13.75 -8.11
CA GLU A 139 26.20 14.35 -8.94
C GLU A 139 27.38 14.71 -8.02
N THR A 140 28.13 13.69 -7.59
CA THR A 140 29.37 13.89 -6.83
C THR A 140 30.47 14.25 -7.81
N ASN A 141 30.82 15.54 -7.84
CA ASN A 141 32.04 16.04 -8.45
C ASN A 141 33.25 15.18 -8.05
N GLU A 142 33.97 14.69 -9.06
CA GLU A 142 35.16 13.87 -8.92
C GLU A 142 36.30 14.62 -8.21
N ILE A 143 36.82 14.05 -7.12
CA ILE A 143 38.24 14.13 -6.78
C ILE A 143 38.75 12.70 -6.58
N SER A 144 39.61 12.32 -7.53
CA SER A 144 40.47 11.15 -7.69
C SER A 144 40.79 10.26 -6.46
N GLY A 145 40.63 8.95 -6.65
CA GLY A 145 41.25 7.93 -5.79
C GLY A 145 40.80 6.50 -6.13
N ALA A 146 41.72 5.69 -6.67
CA ALA A 146 41.49 4.35 -7.21
C ALA A 146 40.97 3.29 -6.22
N GLY A 147 40.17 2.33 -6.71
CA GLY A 147 39.99 1.03 -6.02
C GLY A 147 38.72 0.22 -6.34
N SER A 148 38.75 -0.56 -7.42
CA SER A 148 38.15 -1.89 -7.62
C SER A 148 36.69 -2.21 -7.18
N ALA A 149 35.85 -2.41 -8.21
CA ALA A 149 34.86 -3.48 -8.41
C ALA A 149 33.93 -3.92 -7.26
N ALA A 150 32.65 -3.56 -7.39
CA ALA A 150 31.55 -4.51 -7.20
C ALA A 150 30.33 -4.08 -8.02
N ALA A 151 30.09 -4.76 -9.13
CA ALA A 151 28.79 -4.72 -9.79
C ALA A 151 27.72 -5.18 -8.78
N ARG A 152 26.74 -4.33 -8.51
CA ARG A 152 25.53 -4.70 -7.79
C ARG A 152 24.33 -4.22 -8.59
N THR A 153 23.89 -5.06 -9.52
CA THR A 153 22.50 -5.07 -9.98
C THR A 153 21.62 -5.43 -8.80
N LEU A 154 20.86 -4.47 -8.28
CA LEU A 154 19.76 -4.71 -7.34
C LEU A 154 18.78 -3.53 -7.43
N SER A 155 17.83 -3.61 -8.37
CA SER A 155 16.58 -2.85 -8.24
C SER A 155 15.81 -3.45 -7.07
N VAL A 156 15.88 -2.81 -5.90
CA VAL A 156 15.07 -3.19 -4.75
C VAL A 156 13.95 -2.18 -4.64
N ALA A 157 12.71 -2.67 -4.78
CA ALA A 157 11.53 -1.87 -4.56
C ALA A 157 11.60 -1.17 -3.18
N VAL A 158 11.28 0.13 -3.14
CA VAL A 158 11.19 0.92 -1.91
C VAL A 158 10.03 0.41 -1.05
N VAL A 159 10.29 -0.67 -0.32
CA VAL A 159 9.37 -1.24 0.64
C VAL A 159 9.58 -0.51 1.96
N CYS A 160 8.69 0.45 2.25
CA CYS A 160 8.56 1.01 3.59
C CYS A 160 8.10 -0.11 4.53
N ARG A 161 9.04 -0.83 5.12
CA ARG A 161 8.71 -1.87 6.10
C ARG A 161 8.47 -1.21 7.45
N TRP A 162 7.20 -1.01 7.75
CA TRP A 162 6.68 -0.65 9.07
C TRP A 162 7.12 -1.73 10.06
N ARG A 163 7.71 -1.34 11.19
CA ARG A 163 8.15 -2.26 12.24
C ARG A 163 7.32 -2.01 13.49
#